data_AF-J0L3Q3-F1
#
_entry.id   AF-J0L3Q3-F1
#
_cell.length_a   1.000
_cell.length_b   1.000
_cell.length_c   1.000
_cell.angle_alpha   90.00
_cell.angle_beta   90.00
_cell.angle_gamma   90.00
#
_symmetry.space_group_name_H-M   'P 1'
#
loop_
_entity.id
_entity.type
_entity.pdbx_description
1 polymer ?
#
loop_
_entity_poly.entity_id
_entity_poly.type
_entity_poly.pdbx_seq_one_letter_code
_entity_poly.pdbx_strand_id
1 'polypeptide(L)'
;MNEINGNRIKLAVIPIELAQEEYQIFKNPNLFVYTKHDNFKSIEEAQAFIEKYNKAGNFWGIFLKNNKLIGNCQFAVKGTTGELSYTIAEEYWGHGFASETVKTLIEFGFKNFSLKKVIGGCVPDNIASKKVMLKNEMSFFTLEKRLLKKVERFMI
;
A
#
# COMPACT_ATOMS: atom_id res chain seq x y z
N MET A 1 5.64 -15.78 7.93
CA MET A 1 5.88 -14.61 8.79
C MET A 1 4.55 -13.87 8.86
N ASN A 2 3.83 -14.02 9.97
CA ASN A 2 2.38 -13.80 9.96
C ASN A 2 1.97 -12.35 10.25
N GLU A 3 2.85 -11.57 10.88
CA GLU A 3 2.59 -10.18 11.24
C GLU A 3 3.87 -9.33 11.21
N ILE A 4 3.74 -8.05 10.86
CA ILE A 4 4.79 -7.02 10.93
C ILE A 4 4.31 -5.93 11.89
N ASN A 5 5.08 -5.65 12.94
CA ASN A 5 4.66 -4.74 13.99
C ASN A 5 5.21 -3.32 13.80
N GLY A 6 4.31 -2.34 13.79
CA GLY A 6 4.63 -0.94 14.06
C GLY A 6 4.38 -0.58 15.52
N ASN A 7 4.46 0.71 15.85
CA ASN A 7 4.25 1.22 17.22
C ASN A 7 2.78 1.16 17.64
N ARG A 8 1.90 1.73 16.81
CA ARG A 8 0.43 1.83 17.00
C ARG A 8 -0.34 0.92 16.05
N ILE A 9 0.30 0.43 14.99
CA ILE A 9 -0.29 -0.49 14.03
C ILE A 9 0.35 -1.88 14.04
N LYS A 10 -0.31 -2.83 13.39
CA LYS A 10 0.29 -4.07 12.91
C LYS A 10 -0.18 -4.36 11.48
N LEU A 11 0.67 -4.99 10.68
CA LEU A 11 0.37 -5.45 9.33
C LEU A 11 0.19 -6.96 9.39
N ALA A 12 -0.98 -7.45 9.00
CA ALA A 12 -1.32 -8.87 9.11
C ALA A 12 -2.22 -9.32 7.94
N VAL A 13 -2.32 -10.64 7.74
CA VAL A 13 -3.29 -11.22 6.80
C VAL A 13 -4.69 -10.73 7.17
N ILE A 14 -5.50 -10.35 6.18
CA ILE A 14 -6.89 -9.95 6.42
C ILE A 14 -7.74 -11.21 6.53
N PRO A 15 -8.36 -11.53 7.67
CA PRO A 15 -9.32 -12.64 7.76
C PRO A 15 -10.48 -12.40 6.81
N ILE A 16 -10.98 -13.46 6.15
CA ILE A 16 -12.07 -13.35 5.17
C ILE A 16 -13.36 -12.80 5.80
N GLU A 17 -13.52 -13.00 7.10
CA GLU A 17 -14.63 -12.51 7.92
C GLU A 17 -14.66 -10.97 7.99
N LEU A 18 -13.53 -10.30 7.74
CA LEU A 18 -13.45 -8.84 7.68
C LEU A 18 -13.80 -8.26 6.30
N ALA A 19 -14.26 -9.07 5.35
CA ALA A 19 -14.65 -8.58 4.03
C ALA A 19 -15.74 -7.49 4.08
N GLN A 20 -16.66 -7.57 5.06
CA GLN A 20 -17.62 -6.50 5.30
C GLN A 20 -16.92 -5.18 5.67
N GLU A 21 -15.94 -5.22 6.57
CA GLU A 21 -15.20 -4.03 7.00
C GLU A 21 -14.36 -3.45 5.86
N GLU A 22 -13.66 -4.32 5.12
CA GLU A 22 -12.92 -3.94 3.91
C GLU A 22 -13.86 -3.29 2.88
N TYR A 23 -15.02 -3.89 2.62
CA TYR A 23 -16.04 -3.29 1.75
C TYR A 23 -16.48 -1.89 2.23
N GLN A 24 -16.73 -1.70 3.54
CA GLN A 24 -17.11 -0.40 4.08
C GLN A 24 -16.03 0.68 3.91
N ILE A 25 -14.76 0.30 4.01
CA ILE A 25 -13.63 1.21 3.77
C ILE A 25 -13.55 1.57 2.28
N PHE A 26 -13.52 0.55 1.42
CA PHE A 26 -13.20 0.69 0.00
C PHE A 26 -14.43 0.92 -0.90
N LYS A 27 -15.63 1.09 -0.33
CA LYS A 27 -16.76 1.71 -1.05
C LYS A 27 -16.69 3.25 -1.05
N ASN A 28 -15.81 3.83 -0.23
CA ASN A 28 -15.72 5.27 -0.07
C ASN A 28 -15.04 5.92 -1.29
N PRO A 29 -15.77 6.74 -2.08
CA PRO A 29 -15.22 7.34 -3.30
C PRO A 29 -14.04 8.28 -3.04
N ASN A 30 -13.92 8.83 -1.82
CA ASN A 30 -12.82 9.73 -1.47
C ASN A 30 -11.46 9.01 -1.46
N LEU A 31 -11.42 7.69 -1.29
CA LEU A 31 -10.17 6.92 -1.29
C LEU A 31 -9.54 6.83 -2.68
N PHE A 32 -10.34 6.89 -3.73
CA PHE A 32 -9.89 6.62 -5.09
C PHE A 32 -9.84 7.87 -5.98
N VAL A 33 -10.01 9.07 -5.41
CA VAL A 33 -9.93 10.37 -6.13
C VAL A 33 -8.64 10.48 -6.97
N TYR A 34 -7.57 9.82 -6.53
CA TYR A 34 -6.25 9.87 -7.14
C TYR A 34 -5.80 8.57 -7.81
N THR A 35 -6.68 7.56 -7.87
CA THR A 35 -6.35 6.23 -8.41
C THR A 35 -7.36 5.85 -9.48
N LYS A 36 -6.94 5.08 -10.49
CA LYS A 36 -7.84 4.58 -11.55
C LYS A 36 -8.63 3.33 -11.13
N HIS A 37 -8.73 3.05 -9.83
CA HIS A 37 -9.41 1.87 -9.32
C HIS A 37 -10.86 2.21 -8.99
N ASP A 38 -11.76 1.32 -9.38
CA ASP A 38 -13.16 1.40 -8.98
C ASP A 38 -13.31 0.95 -7.52
N ASN A 39 -14.27 1.56 -6.82
CA ASN A 39 -14.74 1.09 -5.51
C ASN A 39 -15.25 -0.35 -5.60
N PHE A 40 -15.19 -1.11 -4.51
CA PHE A 40 -15.90 -2.38 -4.44
C PHE A 40 -17.40 -2.16 -4.63
N LYS A 41 -18.03 -2.98 -5.47
CA LYS A 41 -19.46 -2.93 -5.77
C LYS A 41 -20.27 -3.81 -4.82
N SER A 42 -19.65 -4.80 -4.21
CA SER A 42 -20.30 -5.69 -3.24
C SER A 42 -19.31 -6.29 -2.23
N ILE A 43 -19.84 -6.97 -1.22
CA ILE A 43 -19.04 -7.67 -0.20
C ILE A 43 -18.31 -8.87 -0.84
N GLU A 44 -18.92 -9.51 -1.82
CA GLU A 44 -18.35 -10.64 -2.56
C GLU A 44 -17.11 -10.21 -3.37
N GLU A 45 -17.10 -9.00 -3.93
CA GLU A 45 -15.91 -8.44 -4.56
C GLU A 45 -14.79 -8.22 -3.54
N ALA A 46 -15.11 -7.73 -2.33
CA ALA A 46 -14.14 -7.57 -1.25
C ALA A 46 -13.61 -8.92 -0.75
N GLN A 47 -14.47 -9.95 -0.66
CA GLN A 47 -14.06 -11.32 -0.32
C GLN A 47 -13.09 -11.88 -1.36
N ALA A 48 -13.45 -11.81 -2.64
CA ALA A 48 -12.61 -12.28 -3.74
C ALA A 48 -11.26 -11.52 -3.79
N PHE A 49 -11.28 -10.22 -3.48
CA PHE A 49 -10.08 -9.42 -3.35
C PHE A 49 -9.18 -9.93 -2.20
N ILE A 50 -9.73 -10.07 -0.99
CA ILE A 50 -8.99 -10.58 0.19
C ILE A 50 -8.37 -11.95 -0.12
N GLU A 51 -9.14 -12.89 -0.66
CA GLU A 51 -8.64 -14.23 -1.00
C GLU A 51 -7.49 -14.19 -2.01
N LYS A 52 -7.63 -13.38 -3.06
CA LYS A 52 -6.61 -13.22 -4.09
C LYS A 52 -5.32 -12.66 -3.52
N TYR A 53 -5.41 -11.58 -2.75
CA TYR A 53 -4.22 -10.85 -2.28
C TYR A 53 -3.54 -11.51 -1.08
N ASN A 54 -4.29 -12.17 -0.20
CA ASN A 54 -3.69 -12.98 0.87
C ASN A 54 -2.81 -14.11 0.31
N LYS A 55 -3.21 -14.71 -0.83
CA LYS A 55 -2.41 -15.75 -1.51
C LYS A 55 -1.10 -15.20 -2.12
N ALA A 56 -1.02 -13.89 -2.38
CA ALA A 56 0.18 -13.27 -2.97
C ALA A 56 1.34 -13.14 -1.98
N GLY A 57 1.08 -13.22 -0.66
CA GLY A 57 2.10 -13.19 0.39
C GLY A 57 2.84 -11.85 0.54
N ASN A 58 2.36 -10.81 -0.13
CA ASN A 58 2.98 -9.48 -0.18
C ASN A 58 2.00 -8.35 0.14
N PHE A 59 0.82 -8.71 0.66
CA PHE A 59 -0.30 -7.83 0.95
C PHE A 59 -0.76 -8.05 2.39
N TRP A 60 -1.10 -6.97 3.08
CA TRP A 60 -1.52 -6.99 4.48
C TRP A 60 -2.62 -5.97 4.73
N GLY A 61 -3.54 -6.31 5.63
CA GLY A 61 -4.38 -5.35 6.32
C GLY A 61 -3.55 -4.54 7.31
N ILE A 62 -3.90 -3.27 7.44
CA ILE A 62 -3.35 -2.35 8.44
C ILE A 62 -4.33 -2.37 9.61
N PHE A 63 -3.88 -2.86 10.75
CA PHE A 63 -4.69 -2.97 11.96
C PHE A 63 -4.16 -2.05 13.05
N LEU A 64 -5.05 -1.42 13.81
CA LEU A 64 -4.71 -0.86 15.11
C LEU A 64 -4.38 -1.98 16.11
N LYS A 65 -3.72 -1.64 17.22
CA LYS A 65 -3.39 -2.63 18.28
C LYS A 65 -4.62 -3.30 18.91
N ASN A 66 -5.81 -2.71 18.81
CA ASN A 66 -7.07 -3.31 19.23
C ASN A 66 -7.72 -4.21 18.15
N ASN A 67 -6.97 -4.59 17.10
CA ASN A 67 -7.41 -5.39 15.96
C ASN A 67 -8.46 -4.73 15.04
N LYS A 68 -8.68 -3.41 15.14
CA LYS A 68 -9.51 -2.71 14.16
C LYS A 68 -8.79 -2.59 12.82
N LEU A 69 -9.42 -3.04 11.73
CA LEU A 69 -8.94 -2.85 10.36
C LEU A 69 -9.15 -1.38 9.93
N ILE A 70 -8.09 -0.75 9.45
CA ILE A 70 -8.08 0.69 9.08
C ILE A 70 -7.59 0.95 7.65
N GLY A 71 -7.41 -0.11 6.86
CA GLY A 71 -6.94 -0.04 5.48
C GLY A 71 -6.05 -1.22 5.13
N ASN A 72 -5.33 -1.12 4.02
CA ASN A 72 -4.44 -2.18 3.54
C ASN A 72 -3.16 -1.61 2.91
N CYS A 73 -2.19 -2.49 2.71
CA CYS A 73 -0.92 -2.15 2.09
C CYS A 73 -0.32 -3.35 1.35
N GLN A 74 0.59 -3.05 0.43
CA GLN A 74 1.32 -4.06 -0.33
C GLN A 74 2.81 -3.69 -0.40
N PHE A 75 3.67 -4.71 -0.48
CA PHE A 75 5.10 -4.55 -0.69
C PHE A 75 5.63 -5.58 -1.69
N ALA A 76 5.85 -5.19 -2.93
CA ALA A 76 6.40 -6.05 -3.97
C ALA A 76 7.93 -5.90 -4.06
N VAL A 77 8.64 -6.99 -4.36
CA VAL A 77 10.09 -6.96 -4.59
C VAL A 77 10.38 -7.37 -6.04
N LYS A 78 11.16 -6.55 -6.75
CA LYS A 78 11.65 -6.83 -8.09
C LYS A 78 13.16 -6.60 -8.15
N GLY A 79 13.91 -7.70 -8.16
CA GLY A 79 15.38 -7.65 -8.08
C GLY A 79 15.82 -7.00 -6.77
N THR A 80 16.47 -5.82 -6.87
CA THR A 80 16.94 -5.04 -5.71
C THR A 80 16.06 -3.83 -5.40
N THR A 81 14.86 -3.75 -5.97
CA THR A 81 13.90 -2.66 -5.73
C THR A 81 12.66 -3.19 -5.02
N GLY A 82 12.31 -2.58 -3.88
CA GLY A 82 11.02 -2.76 -3.24
C GLY A 82 10.03 -1.70 -3.71
N GLU A 83 8.77 -2.06 -3.90
CA GLU A 83 7.68 -1.16 -4.25
C GLU A 83 6.57 -1.27 -3.21
N LEU A 84 6.20 -0.14 -2.61
CA LEU A 84 5.15 -0.07 -1.60
C LEU A 84 3.89 0.63 -2.11
N SER A 85 2.74 0.17 -1.61
CA SER A 85 1.45 0.85 -1.71
C SER A 85 0.71 0.77 -0.38
N TYR A 86 -0.16 1.75 -0.11
CA TYR A 86 -0.98 1.77 1.09
C TYR A 86 -2.26 2.56 0.83
N THR A 87 -3.32 2.16 1.51
CA THR A 87 -4.58 2.88 1.60
C THR A 87 -5.02 2.90 3.06
N ILE A 88 -5.40 4.08 3.57
CA ILE A 88 -5.94 4.25 4.92
C ILE A 88 -7.38 4.73 4.78
N ALA A 89 -8.30 4.17 5.56
CA ALA A 89 -9.69 4.61 5.58
C ALA A 89 -9.77 6.09 6.00
N GLU A 90 -10.70 6.83 5.38
CA GLU A 90 -10.78 8.29 5.52
C GLU A 90 -10.90 8.75 6.99
N GLU A 91 -11.64 8.01 7.81
CA GLU A 91 -11.83 8.31 9.24
C GLU A 91 -10.51 8.32 10.05
N TYR A 92 -9.43 7.74 9.52
CA TYR A 92 -8.10 7.71 10.15
C TYR A 92 -7.08 8.64 9.49
N TRP A 93 -7.48 9.46 8.52
CA TRP A 93 -6.59 10.46 7.91
C TRP A 93 -6.14 11.52 8.92
N GLY A 94 -4.98 12.12 8.70
CA GLY A 94 -4.43 13.15 9.60
C GLY A 94 -3.80 12.62 10.91
N HIS A 95 -4.01 11.36 11.27
CA HIS A 95 -3.51 10.75 12.53
C HIS A 95 -2.11 10.12 12.43
N GLY A 96 -1.49 10.19 11.25
CA GLY A 96 -0.13 9.70 11.01
C GLY A 96 0.00 8.18 10.78
N PHE A 97 -1.11 7.44 10.67
CA PHE A 97 -1.06 5.99 10.40
C PHE A 97 -0.43 5.66 9.05
N ALA A 98 -0.73 6.43 8.00
CA ALA A 98 -0.08 6.28 6.69
C ALA A 98 1.45 6.39 6.79
N SER A 99 1.95 7.41 7.51
CA SER A 99 3.39 7.60 7.73
C SER A 99 4.02 6.43 8.47
N GLU A 100 3.34 5.90 9.48
CA GLU A 100 3.80 4.75 10.23
C GLU A 100 3.79 3.46 9.40
N THR A 101 2.76 3.24 8.58
CA THR A 101 2.69 2.11 7.63
C THR A 101 3.86 2.15 6.66
N VAL A 102 4.12 3.31 6.03
CA VAL A 102 5.25 3.46 5.09
C VAL A 102 6.58 3.19 5.76
N LYS A 103 6.80 3.76 6.96
CA LYS A 103 8.02 3.50 7.74
C LYS A 103 8.22 2.01 7.99
N THR A 104 7.17 1.35 8.50
CA THR A 104 7.16 -0.08 8.82
C THR A 104 7.51 -0.93 7.59
N LEU A 105 6.95 -0.60 6.42
CA LEU A 105 7.23 -1.31 5.17
C LEU A 105 8.67 -1.07 4.66
N ILE A 106 9.20 0.14 4.79
CA ILE A 106 10.59 0.45 4.41
C ILE A 106 11.57 -0.35 5.27
N GLU A 107 11.39 -0.32 6.59
CA GLU A 107 12.22 -1.08 7.54
C GLU A 107 12.12 -2.58 7.28
N PHE A 108 10.91 -3.08 7.06
CA PHE A 108 10.67 -4.47 6.65
C PHE A 108 11.42 -4.83 5.37
N GLY A 109 11.34 -3.99 4.34
CA GLY A 109 11.97 -4.19 3.05
C GLY A 109 13.48 -4.32 3.15
N PHE A 110 14.14 -3.34 3.78
CA PHE A 110 15.60 -3.35 3.93
C PHE A 110 16.10 -4.45 4.88
N LYS A 111 15.33 -4.81 5.90
CA LYS A 111 15.72 -5.86 6.86
C LYS A 111 15.66 -7.25 6.26
N ASN A 112 14.64 -7.54 5.45
CA ASN A 112 14.37 -8.91 4.96
C ASN A 112 14.88 -9.17 3.55
N PHE A 113 15.19 -8.13 2.79
CA PHE A 113 15.64 -8.27 1.40
C PHE A 113 16.88 -7.40 1.15
N SER A 114 17.76 -7.85 0.27
CA SER A 114 18.95 -7.10 -0.17
C SER A 114 18.59 -5.97 -1.14
N LEU A 115 17.75 -5.03 -0.69
CA LEU A 115 17.28 -3.92 -1.52
C LEU A 115 18.32 -2.80 -1.60
N LYS A 116 18.42 -2.20 -2.79
CA LYS A 116 19.16 -0.94 -3.00
C LYS A 116 18.27 0.28 -2.84
N LYS A 117 16.96 0.12 -3.04
CA LYS A 117 15.98 1.21 -2.94
C LYS A 117 14.56 0.69 -2.72
N VAL A 118 13.73 1.55 -2.13
CA VAL A 118 12.28 1.38 -2.03
C VAL A 118 11.60 2.54 -2.77
N ILE A 119 10.57 2.23 -3.56
CA ILE A 119 9.79 3.18 -4.33
C ILE A 119 8.31 3.10 -3.96
N GLY A 120 7.57 4.17 -4.21
CA GLY A 120 6.12 4.22 -4.10
C GLY A 120 5.57 5.22 -5.10
N GLY A 121 4.40 4.92 -5.67
CA GLY A 121 3.73 5.80 -6.63
C GLY A 121 2.72 6.72 -5.96
N CYS A 122 2.73 8.00 -6.32
CA CYS A 122 1.62 8.91 -6.06
C CYS A 122 1.43 9.87 -7.23
N VAL A 123 0.18 10.24 -7.54
CA VAL A 123 -0.07 11.30 -8.52
C VAL A 123 0.34 12.66 -7.96
N PRO A 124 0.75 13.63 -8.81
CA PRO A 124 1.20 14.94 -8.35
C PRO A 124 0.21 15.68 -7.45
N ASP A 125 -1.09 15.51 -7.67
CA ASP A 125 -2.12 16.24 -6.94
C ASP A 125 -2.45 15.62 -5.57
N ASN A 126 -1.91 14.43 -5.26
CA ASN A 126 -2.09 13.79 -3.96
C ASN A 126 -1.11 14.35 -2.93
N ILE A 127 -1.40 15.56 -2.45
CA ILE A 127 -0.58 16.29 -1.46
C ILE A 127 -0.40 15.50 -0.15
N ALA A 128 -1.42 14.74 0.26
CA ALA A 128 -1.37 13.93 1.48
C ALA A 128 -0.31 12.81 1.36
N SER A 129 -0.34 12.03 0.29
CA SER A 129 0.63 10.97 0.04
C SER A 129 2.05 11.52 -0.12
N LYS A 130 2.19 12.69 -0.77
CA LYS A 130 3.47 13.39 -0.87
C LYS A 130 4.08 13.70 0.50
N LYS A 131 3.29 14.27 1.41
CA LYS A 131 3.73 14.57 2.79
C LYS A 131 4.14 13.31 3.54
N VAL A 132 3.41 12.19 3.34
CA VAL A 132 3.75 10.90 3.95
C VAL A 132 5.09 10.38 3.47
N MET A 133 5.35 10.43 2.16
CA MET A 133 6.62 9.98 1.58
C MET A 133 7.80 10.86 2.01
N LEU A 134 7.64 12.19 2.02
CA LEU A 134 8.69 13.11 2.53
C LEU A 134 9.03 12.84 4.00
N LYS A 135 8.02 12.59 4.85
CA LYS A 135 8.23 12.25 6.27
C LYS A 135 9.01 10.95 6.47
N ASN A 136 9.05 10.10 5.46
CA ASN A 136 9.80 8.84 5.44
C ASN A 136 11.10 8.94 4.63
N GLU A 137 11.62 10.17 4.47
CA GLU A 137 12.90 10.46 3.82
C GLU A 137 12.97 9.98 2.35
N MET A 138 11.82 9.76 1.72
CA MET A 138 11.75 9.42 0.31
C MET A 138 11.95 10.68 -0.53
N SER A 139 12.70 10.54 -1.62
CA SER A 139 12.91 11.61 -2.61
C SER A 139 12.01 11.41 -3.83
N PHE A 140 11.43 12.49 -4.33
CA PHE A 140 10.60 12.45 -5.54
C PHE A 140 11.45 12.53 -6.80
N PHE A 141 11.16 11.68 -7.76
CA PHE A 141 11.57 11.83 -9.15
C PHE A 141 10.32 11.83 -10.03
N THR A 142 10.31 12.68 -11.05
CA THR A 142 9.23 12.66 -12.04
C THR A 142 9.61 11.70 -13.14
N LEU A 143 8.79 10.68 -13.39
CA LEU A 143 8.87 9.93 -14.64
C LEU A 143 8.28 10.82 -15.74
N GLU A 144 9.12 11.42 -16.57
CA GLU A 144 8.64 12.12 -17.76
C GLU A 144 7.79 11.16 -18.60
N LYS A 145 6.62 11.61 -19.06
CA LYS A 145 5.70 10.86 -19.94
C LYS A 145 6.38 10.22 -21.17
N ARG A 146 7.60 10.66 -21.53
CA ARG A 146 8.41 10.10 -22.62
C ARG A 146 8.90 8.66 -22.39
N LEU A 147 8.99 8.18 -21.14
CA LEU A 147 9.52 6.84 -20.83
C LEU A 147 8.49 5.70 -20.94
N LEU A 148 7.22 6.00 -21.23
CA LEU A 148 6.20 4.98 -21.55
C LEU A 148 6.20 4.54 -23.02
N LYS A 149 7.14 5.02 -23.84
CA LYS A 149 7.48 4.32 -25.09
C LYS A 149 8.44 3.19 -24.74
N LYS A 150 7.99 1.94 -24.83
CA LYS A 150 8.82 0.72 -24.80
C LYS A 150 10.23 1.01 -25.34
N VAL A 151 11.24 0.98 -24.46
CA VAL A 151 12.63 0.86 -24.88
C VAL A 151 12.95 -0.63 -24.79
N GLU A 152 12.65 -1.35 -25.87
CA GLU A 152 13.23 -2.67 -26.12
C GLU A 152 14.62 -2.43 -26.73
N ARG A 153 15.67 -2.86 -26.03
CA ARG A 153 17.01 -2.97 -26.61
C ARG A 153 17.24 -4.45 -26.91
N PHE A 154 17.18 -4.81 -28.18
CA PHE A 154 17.69 -6.09 -28.66
C PHE A 154 19.22 -5.99 -28.73
N MET A 155 19.93 -6.93 -28.12
CA MET A 155 21.34 -7.17 -28.45
C MET A 155 21.35 -8.21 -29.57
N ILE A 156 21.96 -7.85 -30.70
CA ILE A 156 22.43 -8.79 -31.71
C ILE A 156 23.80 -9.29 -31.25
#